data_AF-A0A968ZLU2-F1
#
_entry.id   AF-A0A968ZLU2-F1
#
_cell.length_a   1.000
_cell.length_b   1.000
_cell.length_c   1.000
_cell.angle_alpha   90.00
_cell.angle_beta   90.00
_cell.angle_gamma   90.00
#
_symmetry.space_group_name_H-M   'P 1'
#
loop_
_entity.id
_entity.type
_entity.pdbx_description
1 polymer ?
#
loop_
_entity_poly.entity_id
_entity_poly.type
_entity_poly.pdbx_seq_one_letter_code
_entity_poly.pdbx_strand_id
1 'polypeptide(L)'
;MQGGPSQLETFDMKPQAPAEIRGPYKPTATSVPGVYINELMPRLAKQSRHYSIVRSMTHTAPIPFAALPQFFDDLRSAVRADNAA
;
A
#
# COMPACT_ATOMS: atom_id res chain seq x y z
N MET A 1 17.96 -10.36 2.78
CA MET A 1 16.57 -10.24 2.29
C MET A 1 15.95 -9.02 2.96
N GLN A 2 15.88 -7.89 2.27
CA GLN A 2 15.48 -6.59 2.86
C GLN A 2 14.35 -5.97 2.02
N GLY A 3 13.23 -6.68 1.94
CA GLY A 3 12.01 -6.20 1.29
C GLY A 3 10.88 -6.11 2.32
N GLY A 4 9.98 -5.15 2.13
CA GLY A 4 8.71 -5.08 2.86
C GLY A 4 7.68 -6.09 2.31
N PRO A 5 6.54 -6.25 3.00
CA PRO A 5 5.45 -7.10 2.53
C PRO A 5 4.87 -6.57 1.22
N SER A 6 4.43 -7.48 0.35
CA SER A 6 3.83 -7.11 -0.93
C SER A 6 2.44 -6.46 -0.76
N GLN A 7 1.94 -5.80 -1.80
CA GLN A 7 0.57 -5.25 -1.81
C GLN A 7 -0.49 -6.36 -1.62
N LEU A 8 -0.23 -7.55 -2.19
CA LEU A 8 -1.09 -8.73 -2.08
C LEU A 8 -1.16 -9.25 -0.63
N GLU A 9 -0.11 -9.04 0.16
CA GLU A 9 -0.04 -9.48 1.55
C GLU A 9 -0.50 -8.39 2.54
N THR A 10 -0.91 -7.23 2.06
CA THR A 10 -1.33 -6.10 2.92
C THR A 10 -2.77 -5.68 2.62
N PHE A 11 -2.96 -4.83 1.61
CA PHE A 11 -4.22 -4.10 1.36
C PHE A 11 -5.00 -4.56 0.12
N ASP A 12 -4.43 -5.45 -0.71
CA ASP A 12 -5.03 -5.90 -1.98
C ASP A 12 -4.89 -7.42 -2.19
N MET A 13 -5.47 -8.21 -1.31
CA MET A 13 -5.28 -9.67 -1.28
C MET A 13 -5.92 -10.45 -2.44
N LYS A 14 -6.58 -9.78 -3.40
CA LYS A 14 -7.27 -10.39 -4.54
C LYS A 14 -7.95 -11.72 -4.20
N PRO A 15 -8.93 -11.74 -3.29
CA PRO A 15 -9.44 -12.97 -2.67
C PRO A 15 -10.06 -13.97 -3.66
N GLN A 16 -10.46 -13.48 -4.85
CA GLN A 16 -11.03 -14.30 -5.93
C GLN A 16 -9.98 -14.85 -6.90
N ALA A 17 -8.71 -14.47 -6.75
CA ALA A 17 -7.64 -15.00 -7.59
C ALA A 17 -7.20 -16.41 -7.14
N PRO A 18 -6.62 -17.21 -8.04
CA PRO A 18 -5.99 -18.49 -7.70
C PRO A 18 -4.98 -18.35 -6.55
N ALA A 19 -4.84 -19.41 -5.73
CA ALA A 19 -3.99 -19.42 -4.54
C ALA A 19 -2.51 -19.07 -4.86
N GLU A 20 -2.04 -19.45 -6.05
CA GLU A 20 -0.70 -19.15 -6.57
C GLU A 20 -0.47 -17.64 -6.76
N ILE A 21 -1.53 -16.86 -6.98
CA ILE A 21 -1.46 -15.41 -7.19
C ILE A 21 -1.72 -14.67 -5.88
N ARG A 22 -2.80 -15.00 -5.16
CA ARG A 22 -3.18 -14.26 -3.95
C ARG A 22 -2.33 -14.61 -2.72
N GLY A 23 -1.60 -15.72 -2.76
CA GLY A 23 -0.83 -16.21 -1.63
C GLY A 23 -1.68 -16.97 -0.58
N PRO A 24 -1.06 -17.35 0.54
CA PRO A 24 -1.67 -18.28 1.51
C PRO A 24 -2.65 -17.61 2.48
N TYR A 25 -2.55 -16.29 2.64
CA TYR A 25 -3.27 -15.56 3.68
C TYR A 25 -4.73 -15.31 3.33
N LYS A 26 -5.54 -15.07 4.36
CA LYS A 26 -6.98 -14.80 4.22
C LYS A 26 -7.33 -13.34 4.54
N PRO A 27 -8.35 -12.78 3.85
CA PRO A 27 -8.89 -11.49 4.21
C PRO A 27 -9.57 -11.53 5.57
N THR A 28 -9.36 -10.49 6.37
CA THR A 28 -10.04 -10.24 7.64
C THR A 28 -10.91 -8.99 7.51
N ALA A 29 -12.08 -9.02 8.13
CA ALA A 29 -13.00 -7.88 8.13
C ALA A 29 -12.42 -6.72 8.94
N THR A 30 -12.64 -5.51 8.48
CA THR A 30 -12.25 -4.29 9.20
C THR A 30 -13.44 -3.68 9.95
N SER A 31 -13.19 -2.61 10.70
CA SER A 31 -14.26 -1.84 11.35
C SER A 31 -15.17 -1.09 10.37
N VAL A 32 -14.78 -0.93 9.10
CA VAL A 32 -15.62 -0.38 8.03
C VAL A 32 -16.26 -1.54 7.24
N PRO A 33 -17.61 -1.61 7.17
CA PRO A 33 -18.30 -2.66 6.42
C PRO A 33 -17.86 -2.72 4.94
N GLY A 34 -17.65 -3.92 4.43
CA GLY A 34 -17.23 -4.15 3.05
C GLY A 34 -15.73 -3.93 2.78
N VAL A 35 -14.95 -3.51 3.78
CA VAL A 35 -13.49 -3.38 3.66
C VAL A 35 -12.78 -4.54 4.36
N TYR A 36 -11.84 -5.15 3.63
CA TYR A 36 -11.05 -6.29 4.09
C TYR A 36 -9.56 -6.03 3.88
N ILE A 37 -8.73 -6.48 4.82
CA ILE A 37 -7.26 -6.45 4.74
C ILE A 37 -6.67 -7.78 5.24
N ASN A 38 -5.35 -7.96 5.21
CA ASN A 38 -4.70 -9.20 5.64
C ASN A 38 -4.95 -9.55 7.13
N GLU A 39 -5.21 -10.84 7.39
CA GLU A 39 -5.38 -11.40 8.75
C GLU A 39 -4.21 -11.16 9.70
N LEU A 40 -3.00 -10.92 9.16
CA LEU A 40 -1.82 -10.55 9.93
C LEU A 40 -1.82 -9.09 10.43
N MET A 41 -2.83 -8.29 10.06
CA MET A 41 -2.94 -6.87 10.43
C MET A 41 -4.15 -6.57 11.35
N PRO A 42 -4.42 -7.34 12.42
CA PRO A 42 -5.68 -7.24 13.18
C PRO A 42 -5.82 -5.92 13.93
N ARG A 43 -4.70 -5.32 14.38
CA ARG A 43 -4.72 -4.00 15.02
C ARG A 43 -5.08 -2.90 14.03
N LEU A 44 -4.60 -3.00 12.79
CA LEU A 44 -4.92 -2.04 11.75
C LEU A 44 -6.37 -2.20 11.29
N ALA A 45 -6.86 -3.43 11.14
CA ALA A 45 -8.25 -3.72 10.78
C ALA A 45 -9.25 -3.04 11.73
N LYS A 46 -8.96 -3.02 13.03
CA LYS A 46 -9.77 -2.31 14.05
C LYS A 46 -9.77 -0.80 13.86
N GLN A 47 -8.68 -0.22 13.32
CA GLN A 47 -8.50 1.22 13.15
C GLN A 47 -8.92 1.73 11.76
N SER A 48 -9.59 0.91 10.93
CA SER A 48 -9.93 1.26 9.54
C SER A 48 -10.77 2.53 9.35
N ARG A 49 -11.51 2.96 10.37
CA ARG A 49 -12.20 4.26 10.39
C ARG A 49 -11.27 5.49 10.42
N HIS A 50 -9.98 5.31 10.69
CA HIS A 50 -9.00 6.38 10.85
C HIS A 50 -8.03 6.51 9.66
N TYR A 51 -8.16 5.65 8.64
CA TYR A 51 -7.35 5.73 7.44
C TYR A 51 -8.18 5.42 6.19
N SER A 52 -7.61 5.69 5.03
CA SER A 52 -8.20 5.35 3.74
C SER A 52 -7.24 4.49 2.93
N ILE A 53 -7.78 3.57 2.12
CA ILE A 53 -6.98 2.72 1.22
C ILE A 53 -7.10 3.29 -0.19
N VAL A 54 -5.99 3.75 -0.76
CA VAL A 54 -5.93 4.27 -2.13
C VAL A 54 -5.54 3.12 -3.08
N ARG A 55 -6.43 2.80 -4.04
CA ARG A 55 -6.21 1.72 -5.03
C ARG A 55 -5.91 2.20 -6.45
N SER A 56 -5.85 3.51 -6.64
CA SER A 56 -5.65 4.15 -7.94
C SER A 56 -4.19 4.46 -8.26
N MET A 57 -3.25 4.11 -7.37
CA MET A 57 -1.83 4.39 -7.58
C MET A 57 -1.28 3.48 -8.68
N THR A 58 -0.95 4.08 -9.82
CA THR A 58 -0.28 3.45 -10.95
C THR A 58 0.96 4.25 -11.29
N HIS A 59 1.97 3.59 -11.87
CA HIS A 59 3.16 4.27 -12.37
C HIS A 59 3.33 3.94 -13.85
N THR A 60 3.64 4.95 -14.65
CA THR A 60 3.94 4.83 -16.08
C THR A 60 5.45 4.84 -16.35
N ALA A 61 6.25 5.30 -15.39
CA ALA A 61 7.69 5.38 -15.53
C ALA A 61 8.36 4.12 -14.97
N PRO A 62 9.25 3.44 -15.73
CA PRO A 62 10.17 2.50 -15.11
C PRO A 62 10.95 3.26 -14.03
N ILE A 63 11.05 2.71 -12.82
CA ILE A 63 11.95 3.24 -11.79
C ILE A 63 13.29 2.55 -12.01
N PRO A 64 14.24 3.11 -12.77
CA PRO A 64 15.59 2.58 -12.76
C PRO A 64 16.09 2.72 -11.32
N PHE A 65 16.67 1.65 -10.77
CA PHE A 65 17.25 1.63 -9.43
C PHE A 65 18.22 2.81 -9.17
N ALA A 66 18.79 3.40 -10.23
CA ALA A 66 19.65 4.57 -10.20
C ALA A 66 18.94 5.93 -9.89
N ALA A 67 17.61 6.04 -9.94
CA ALA A 67 16.90 7.32 -9.85
C ALA A 67 16.35 7.68 -8.45
N LEU A 68 16.58 6.84 -7.44
CA LEU A 68 16.14 7.08 -6.06
C LEU A 68 16.63 8.41 -5.46
N PRO A 69 17.88 8.87 -5.69
CA PRO A 69 18.33 10.15 -5.15
C PRO A 69 17.51 11.33 -5.69
N GLN A 70 17.24 11.34 -7.00
CA GLN A 70 16.48 12.41 -7.66
C GLN A 70 15.01 12.44 -7.19
N PHE A 71 14.38 11.27 -7.01
CA PHE A 71 13.03 11.20 -6.47
C PHE A 71 12.91 11.84 -5.08
N PHE A 72 13.90 11.63 -4.19
CA PHE A 72 13.87 12.23 -2.86
C PHE A 72 14.12 13.75 -2.88
N ASP A 73 14.91 14.24 -3.82
CA ASP A 73 15.13 15.68 -3.98
C ASP A 73 13.89 16.37 -4.57
N ASP A 74 13.23 15.73 -5.53
CA ASP A 74 11.96 16.17 -6.10
C ASP A 74 10.86 16.19 -5.01
N LEU A 75 10.77 15.15 -4.17
CA LEU A 75 9.82 15.09 -3.06
C LEU A 75 10.07 16.20 -2.02
N ARG A 76 11.34 16.48 -1.68
CA ARG A 76 11.70 17.57 -0.75
C ARG A 76 11.35 18.94 -1.31
N SER A 77 11.58 19.15 -2.61
CA SER A 77 11.23 20.42 -3.26
C SER A 77 9.72 20.64 -3.30
N ALA A 78 8.93 19.61 -3.61
CA ALA A 78 7.47 19.66 -3.58
C ALA A 78 6.92 19.99 -2.18
N VAL A 79 7.42 19.32 -1.14
CA VAL A 79 7.02 19.61 0.26
C VAL A 79 7.39 21.04 0.68
N ARG A 80 8.50 21.60 0.18
CA ARG A 80 8.87 23.00 0.47
C ARG A 80 7.99 24.01 -0.27
N ALA A 81 7.58 23.71 -1.50
CA ALA A 81 6.67 24.55 -2.26
C ALA A 81 5.29 24.62 -1.59
N ASP A 82 4.80 23.50 -1.06
CA ASP A 82 3.51 23.43 -0.36
C ASP A 82 3.50 24.14 1.01
N ASN A 83 4.67 24.37 1.63
CA ASN A 83 4.79 25.09 2.90
C ASN A 83 5.10 26.60 2.74
N ALA A 84 5.18 27.08 1.50
CA ALA A 84 5.44 28.48 1.18
C ALA A 84 4.17 29.24 0.71
N ALA A 85 3.00 28.57 0.71
CA ALA A 85 1.68 29.11 0.44
C ALA A 85 0.85 29.15 1.74
#